data_AF-A0A849VTA0-F1
#
_entry.id   AF-A0A849VTA0-F1
#
_cell.length_a   1.000
_cell.length_b   1.000
_cell.length_c   1.000
_cell.angle_alpha   90.00
_cell.angle_beta   90.00
_cell.angle_gamma   90.00
#
_symmetry.space_group_name_H-M   'P 1'
#
loop_
_entity.id
_entity.type
_entity.pdbx_description
1 polymer ?
#
loop_
_entity_poly.entity_id
_entity_poly.type
_entity_poly.pdbx_seq_one_letter_code
_entity_poly.pdbx_strand_id
1 'polypeptide(L)' 'MMTVQISPPSRLATHSVRESDCVEAIRARFEELHDPGEDYIDLIREAMAAGWTMREARLALNKLLGLDLRDQEQH' A
#
# COMPACT_ATOMS: atom_id res chain seq x y z
N MET A 1 5.45 20.75 -8.41
CA MET A 1 4.82 19.61 -7.71
C MET A 1 5.91 18.57 -7.51
N MET A 2 6.24 18.24 -6.26
CA MET A 2 7.06 17.07 -5.97
C MET A 2 6.12 15.87 -6.07
N THR A 3 6.34 14.98 -7.03
CA THR A 3 5.65 13.68 -7.05
C THR A 3 6.19 12.83 -5.92
N VAL A 4 5.35 12.49 -4.95
CA VAL A 4 5.73 11.56 -3.89
C VAL A 4 5.95 10.17 -4.50
N GLN A 5 7.13 9.60 -4.30
CA GLN A 5 7.46 8.25 -4.79
C GLN A 5 7.29 7.22 -3.67
N ILE A 6 6.70 6.09 -4.00
CA ILE A 6 6.59 4.95 -3.08
C ILE A 6 7.98 4.37 -2.84
N SER A 7 8.38 4.34 -1.57
CA SER A 7 9.69 3.80 -1.18
C SER A 7 9.72 2.27 -1.31
N PRO A 8 10.85 1.67 -1.73
CA PRO A 8 10.97 0.22 -1.86
C PRO A 8 11.01 -0.51 -0.51
N PRO A 9 10.69 -1.80 -0.46
CA PRO A 9 10.77 -2.58 0.78
C PRO A 9 12.19 -2.72 1.31
N SER A 10 12.33 -2.68 2.63
CA SER A 10 13.58 -3.06 3.29
C SER A 10 13.87 -4.56 3.06
N ARG A 11 15.08 -4.86 2.57
CA ARG A 11 15.52 -6.25 2.33
C ARG A 11 15.71 -7.06 3.61
N LEU A 12 15.80 -6.40 4.77
CA LEU A 12 16.04 -7.02 6.07
C LEU A 12 14.76 -7.15 6.91
N ALA A 13 13.62 -6.64 6.43
CA ALA A 13 12.37 -6.65 7.18
C ALA A 13 11.69 -8.04 7.15
N THR A 14 11.18 -8.46 8.31
CA THR A 14 10.32 -9.66 8.43
C THR A 14 8.95 -9.40 7.81
N HIS A 15 8.19 -10.45 7.48
CA HIS A 15 6.87 -10.33 6.84
C HIS A 15 5.93 -9.35 7.56
N SER A 16 5.81 -9.41 8.89
CA SER A 16 4.94 -8.50 9.66
C SER A 16 5.40 -7.04 9.64
N VAL A 17 6.72 -6.80 9.56
CA VAL A 17 7.31 -5.46 9.45
C VAL A 17 7.08 -4.90 8.05
N ARG A 18 7.23 -5.74 7.02
CA ARG A 18 7.02 -5.36 5.62
C ARG A 18 5.61 -4.85 5.35
N GLU A 19 4.58 -5.42 5.97
CA GLU A 19 3.21 -4.92 5.81
C GLU A 19 3.03 -3.51 6.38
N SER A 20 3.64 -3.22 7.53
CA SER A 20 3.54 -1.90 8.16
C SER A 20 4.35 -0.86 7.37
N ASP A 21 5.53 -1.26 6.91
CA ASP A 21 6.37 -0.42 6.04
C ASP A 21 5.67 -0.12 4.70
N CYS A 22 4.94 -1.09 4.13
CA CYS A 22 4.18 -0.88 2.90
C CYS A 22 3.05 0.13 3.09
N VAL A 23 2.37 0.13 4.25
CA VAL A 23 1.36 1.15 4.59
C VAL A 23 1.98 2.54 4.58
N GLU A 24 3.09 2.74 5.27
CA GLU A 24 3.75 4.05 5.32
C GLU A 24 4.29 4.47 3.94
N ALA A 25 4.80 3.53 3.15
CA ALA A 25 5.30 3.80 1.81
C ALA A 25 4.19 4.24 0.83
N ILE A 26 2.98 3.69 0.98
CA ILE A 26 1.82 4.00 0.13
C ILE A 26 1.05 5.22 0.65
N ARG A 27 1.01 5.46 1.97
CA ARG A 27 0.23 6.52 2.64
C ARG A 27 0.40 7.88 1.98
N ALA A 28 1.65 8.30 1.75
CA ALA A 28 1.92 9.63 1.23
C ALA A 28 1.42 9.79 -0.22
N ARG A 29 1.46 8.74 -1.04
CA ARG A 29 0.88 8.74 -2.39
C ARG A 29 -0.65 8.65 -2.36
N PHE A 30 -1.19 7.88 -1.43
CA PHE A 30 -2.64 7.77 -1.20
C PHE A 30 -3.26 9.12 -0.81
N GLU A 31 -2.61 9.89 0.06
CA GLU A 31 -3.05 11.23 0.47
C GLU A 31 -3.04 12.24 -0.70
N GLU A 32 -2.15 12.07 -1.68
CA GLU A 32 -2.13 12.89 -2.90
C GLU A 32 -3.28 12.61 -3.87
N LEU A 33 -3.83 11.39 -3.87
CA LEU A 33 -4.89 11.00 -4.82
C LEU A 33 -6.17 11.82 -4.58
N HIS A 34 -6.43 12.28 -3.34
CA HIS A 34 -7.43 13.29 -2.93
C HIS A 34 -8.90 13.14 -3.41
N ASP A 35 -9.21 12.24 -4.35
CA ASP A 35 -10.49 12.08 -5.02
C ASP A 35 -11.00 10.64 -4.82
N PRO A 36 -12.15 10.45 -4.13
CA PRO A 36 -12.73 9.12 -3.89
C PRO A 36 -13.22 8.40 -5.16
N GLY A 37 -13.06 8.99 -6.35
CA GLY A 37 -13.33 8.36 -7.65
C GLY A 37 -12.10 7.81 -8.38
N GLU A 38 -10.88 7.99 -7.85
CA GLU A 38 -9.66 7.58 -8.53
C GLU A 38 -9.40 6.07 -8.40
N ASP A 39 -8.92 5.46 -9.49
CA ASP A 39 -8.67 4.03 -9.54
C ASP A 39 -7.39 3.70 -8.75
N TYR A 40 -7.57 3.15 -7.55
CA TYR A 40 -6.48 2.69 -6.70
C TYR A 40 -5.63 1.56 -7.33
N ILE A 41 -6.01 1.03 -8.51
CA ILE A 41 -5.18 0.12 -9.30
C ILE A 41 -3.83 0.76 -9.64
N ASP A 42 -3.78 2.05 -9.96
CA ASP A 42 -2.51 2.70 -10.30
C ASP A 42 -1.60 2.85 -9.08
N LEU A 43 -2.16 3.12 -7.90
CA LEU A 43 -1.43 3.12 -6.64
C LEU A 43 -0.80 1.74 -6.33
N ILE A 44 -1.55 0.66 -6.59
CA ILE A 44 -1.04 -0.71 -6.44
C ILE A 44 0.07 -1.01 -7.44
N ARG A 45 -0.07 -0.55 -8.70
CA ARG A 45 0.97 -0.70 -9.74
C ARG A 45 2.23 0.07 -9.39
N GLU A 46 2.12 1.29 -8.88
CA GLU A 46 3.25 2.08 -8.39
C GLU A 46 3.98 1.35 -7.26
N ALA A 47 3.24 0.76 -6.30
CA ALA A 47 3.83 0.00 -5.22
C ALA A 47 4.57 -1.25 -5.72
N MET A 48 4.00 -1.97 -6.68
CA MET A 48 4.66 -3.13 -7.30
C MET A 48 5.92 -2.74 -8.08
N ALA A 49 5.89 -1.61 -8.80
CA ALA A 49 7.05 -1.09 -9.49
C ALA A 49 8.19 -0.70 -8.52
N ALA A 50 7.85 -0.26 -7.30
CA ALA A 50 8.81 -0.01 -6.22
C ALA A 50 9.34 -1.31 -5.57
N GLY A 51 8.79 -2.48 -5.89
CA GLY A 51 9.25 -3.79 -5.40
C GLY A 51 8.40 -4.39 -4.28
N TRP A 52 7.27 -3.78 -3.93
CA TRP A 52 6.27 -4.41 -3.05
C TRP A 52 5.53 -5.53 -3.78
N THR A 53 5.07 -6.51 -3.03
CA THR A 53 4.18 -7.54 -3.59
C THR A 53 2.76 -6.99 -3.73
N MET A 54 1.99 -7.55 -4.67
CA MET A 54 0.55 -7.27 -4.82
C MET A 54 -0.22 -7.45 -3.51
N ARG A 55 0.17 -8.46 -2.71
CA ARG A 55 -0.46 -8.72 -1.41
C ARG A 55 -0.18 -7.60 -0.42
N GLU A 56 1.08 -7.20 -0.26
CA GLU A 56 1.46 -6.09 0.64
C GLU A 56 0.76 -4.80 0.24
N ALA A 57 0.77 -4.44 -1.06
CA ALA A 57 0.12 -3.24 -1.56
C ALA A 57 -1.39 -3.24 -1.33
N ARG A 58 -2.07 -4.37 -1.56
CA ARG A 58 -3.52 -4.50 -1.32
C ARG A 58 -3.87 -4.44 0.17
N LEU A 59 -3.10 -5.11 1.02
CA LEU A 59 -3.28 -5.05 2.48
C LEU A 59 -3.07 -3.63 3.00
N ALA A 60 -2.04 -2.94 2.52
CA ALA A 60 -1.74 -1.57 2.89
C ALA A 60 -2.84 -0.61 2.47
N LEU A 61 -3.32 -0.71 1.22
CA LEU A 61 -4.44 0.08 0.72
C LEU A 61 -5.71 -0.15 1.54
N ASN A 62 -6.04 -1.41 1.83
CA ASN A 62 -7.24 -1.72 2.61
C ASN A 62 -7.18 -1.14 4.02
N LYS A 63 -6.00 -1.18 4.67
CA LYS A 63 -5.78 -0.49 5.96
C LYS A 63 -6.02 1.02 5.86
N LEU A 64 -5.53 1.67 4.79
CA LEU A 64 -5.72 3.12 4.57
C LEU A 64 -7.19 3.49 4.28
N LEU A 65 -7.92 2.62 3.58
CA LEU A 65 -9.35 2.78 3.33
C LEU A 65 -10.23 2.43 4.53
N GLY A 66 -9.65 1.94 5.64
CA GLY A 66 -10.39 1.45 6.79
C GLY A 66 -11.19 0.15 6.52
N LEU A 67 -10.86 -0.56 5.44
CA LEU A 67 -11.42 -1.86 5.10
C LEU A 67 -10.65 -2.93 5.87
N ASP A 68 -11.22 -3.42 6.98
CA ASP A 68 -10.60 -4.50 7.75
C ASP A 68 -10.73 -5.83 7.00
N LEU A 69 -9.61 -6.40 6.57
CA LEU A 69 -9.56 -7.71 5.91
C LEU A 69 -9.59 -8.88 6.91
N ARG A 70 -9.62 -8.61 8.22
CA ARG A 70 -9.62 -9.66 9.27
C ARG A 70 -10.83 -10.59 9.23
N ASP A 71 -11.89 -10.24 8.52
CA ASP A 71 -13.06 -11.10 8.30
C ASP A 71 -12.95 -12.10 7.14
N GLN A 72 -11.87 -12.09 6.33
CA GLN A 72 -11.78 -12.96 5.13
C GLN A 72 -10.91 -14.22 5.27
N GLU A 73 -10.17 -14.40 6.37
CA GLU A 73 -9.41 -15.65 6.62
C GLU A 73 -10.16 -16.66 7.52
N GLN A 74 -11.44 -16.42 7.86
CA GLN A 74 -12.27 -17.32 8.68
C GLN A 74 -13.39 -18.07 7.93
N HIS A 75 -13.40 -18.06 6.59
CA HIS A 75 -14.40 -18.77 5.78
C HIS A 75 -13.80 -19.84 4.85
#